data_AF-A0A1Q6EDI7-F1
#
_entry.id   AF-A0A1Q6EDI7-F1
#
_cell.length_a   1.000
_cell.length_b   1.000
_cell.length_c   1.000
_cell.angle_alpha   90.00
_cell.angle_beta   90.00
_cell.angle_gamma   90.00
#
_symmetry.space_group_name_H-M   'P 1'
#
loop_
_entity.id
_entity.type
_entity.pdbx_description
1 polymer ?
#
loop_
_entity_poly.entity_id
_entity_poly.type
_entity_poly.pdbx_seq_one_letter_code
_entity_poly.pdbx_strand_id
1 'polypeptide(L)'
;MQQIGSFIPNFATTQMDKNINYMKRFFCTALLSMLLNCIMFPVSVLAADNVSYTVTMRKEPNNTTWTNEQEEPEGRRIPPKPIYCTVSHEGISVAGLSEEIITYEVWNETSEICLASFNEEQEFLDFLFNQSGEFQIAFVTENYCISGYISI
;
A
#
# COMPACT_ATOMS: atom_id res chain seq x y z
N MET A 1 57.82 -41.10 61.86
CA MET A 1 57.60 -41.36 60.43
C MET A 1 56.43 -40.49 59.98
N GLN A 2 56.68 -39.44 59.21
CA GLN A 2 55.62 -38.68 58.57
C GLN A 2 56.17 -38.20 57.23
N GLN A 3 55.77 -38.88 56.16
CA GLN A 3 56.23 -38.60 54.80
C GLN A 3 55.43 -37.40 54.28
N ILE A 4 56.13 -36.29 54.01
CA ILE A 4 55.58 -35.11 53.37
C ILE A 4 55.46 -35.43 51.87
N GLY A 5 54.27 -35.82 51.44
CA GLY A 5 53.96 -36.02 50.02
C GLY A 5 53.77 -34.66 49.34
N SER A 6 54.75 -34.26 48.54
CA SER A 6 54.66 -33.09 47.66
C SER A 6 53.62 -33.33 46.57
N PHE A 7 52.53 -32.56 46.61
CA PHE A 7 51.57 -32.44 45.51
C PHE A 7 52.21 -31.56 44.42
N ILE A 8 52.80 -32.17 43.40
CA ILE A 8 53.21 -31.47 42.17
C ILE A 8 51.98 -31.49 41.25
N PRO A 9 51.29 -30.37 41.00
CA PRO A 9 50.25 -30.34 39.99
C PRO A 9 50.87 -30.60 38.62
N ASN A 10 50.33 -31.58 37.91
CA ASN A 10 50.79 -32.00 36.58
C ASN A 10 50.72 -30.82 35.61
N PHE A 11 51.88 -30.34 35.13
CA PHE A 11 51.99 -29.21 34.19
C PHE A 11 51.14 -29.38 32.91
N ALA A 12 50.84 -30.63 32.54
CA ALA A 12 50.00 -30.98 31.39
C ALA A 12 48.50 -30.66 31.59
N THR A 13 47.94 -30.85 32.78
CA THR A 13 46.51 -30.56 33.02
C THR A 13 46.24 -29.05 33.04
N THR A 14 47.18 -28.27 33.59
CA THR A 14 47.10 -26.80 33.62
C THR A 14 47.22 -26.16 32.23
N GLN A 15 47.93 -26.80 31.29
CA GLN A 15 48.01 -26.38 29.89
C GLN A 15 46.73 -26.70 29.10
N MET A 16 46.12 -27.87 29.33
CA MET A 16 44.85 -28.25 28.70
C MET A 16 43.70 -27.33 29.13
N ASP A 17 43.59 -27.00 30.41
CA ASP A 17 42.53 -26.10 30.91
C ASP A 17 42.67 -24.67 30.37
N LYS A 18 43.89 -24.18 30.17
CA LYS A 18 44.14 -22.88 29.54
C LYS A 18 43.72 -22.87 28.07
N ASN A 19 44.03 -23.92 27.31
CA ASN A 19 43.65 -24.04 25.90
C ASN A 19 42.13 -24.13 25.73
N ILE A 20 41.43 -24.87 26.61
CA ILE A 20 39.96 -24.96 26.60
C ILE A 20 39.33 -23.58 26.90
N ASN A 21 39.86 -22.84 27.87
CA ASN A 21 39.37 -21.51 28.19
C ASN A 21 39.64 -20.49 27.07
N TYR A 22 40.79 -20.61 26.39
CA TYR A 22 41.12 -19.77 25.24
C TYR A 22 40.17 -20.02 24.06
N MET A 23 39.89 -21.30 23.76
CA MET A 23 38.99 -21.70 22.68
C MET A 23 37.53 -21.32 22.94
N LYS A 24 37.07 -21.41 24.21
CA LYS A 24 35.75 -20.89 24.63
C LYS A 24 35.64 -19.37 24.46
N ARG A 25 36.68 -18.63 24.86
CA ARG A 25 36.71 -17.17 24.68
C ARG A 25 36.66 -16.78 23.21
N PHE A 26 37.43 -17.46 22.35
CA PHE A 26 37.38 -17.26 20.91
C PHE A 26 35.99 -17.48 20.32
N PHE A 27 35.31 -18.55 20.75
CA PHE A 27 33.95 -18.86 20.29
C PHE A 27 32.95 -17.79 20.76
N CYS A 28 33.02 -17.37 22.02
CA CYS A 28 32.16 -16.30 22.56
C CYS A 28 32.39 -14.95 21.86
N THR A 29 33.64 -14.59 21.57
CA THR A 29 33.97 -13.34 20.86
C THR A 29 33.47 -13.36 19.42
N ALA A 30 33.56 -14.51 18.73
CA ALA A 30 33.02 -14.66 17.38
C ALA A 30 31.49 -14.55 17.35
N LEU A 31 30.81 -15.18 18.31
CA LEU A 31 29.34 -15.11 18.45
C LEU A 31 28.86 -13.68 18.72
N LEU A 32 29.52 -12.96 19.63
CA LEU A 32 29.21 -11.55 19.94
C LEU A 32 29.43 -10.63 18.73
N SER A 33 30.49 -10.84 17.97
CA SER A 33 30.76 -10.09 16.73
C SER A 33 29.68 -10.32 15.67
N MET A 34 29.22 -11.57 15.53
CA MET A 34 28.15 -11.93 14.60
C MET A 34 26.82 -11.28 14.98
N LEU A 35 26.47 -11.28 16.27
CA LEU A 35 25.25 -10.63 16.78
C LEU A 35 25.27 -9.11 16.61
N LEU A 36 26.44 -8.47 16.76
CA LEU A 36 26.59 -7.02 16.59
C LEU A 36 26.37 -6.58 15.13
N ASN A 37 26.72 -7.42 14.16
CA ASN A 37 26.48 -7.17 12.74
C ASN A 37 24.98 -7.27 12.36
N CYS A 38 24.17 -8.02 13.13
CA CYS A 38 22.72 -8.11 12.90
C CYS A 38 21.96 -6.82 13.22
N ILE A 39 22.58 -5.85 13.90
CA ILE A 39 21.94 -4.59 14.33
C ILE A 39 22.16 -3.48 13.29
N MET A 40 23.08 -3.65 12.33
CA MET A 40 23.42 -2.63 11.33
C MET A 40 22.56 -2.67 10.06
N PHE A 41 21.52 -3.51 10.01
CA PHE A 41 20.56 -3.44 8.92
C PHE A 41 19.64 -2.24 9.15
N PRO A 42 19.62 -1.24 8.24
CA PRO A 42 18.62 -0.18 8.33
C PRO A 42 17.25 -0.84 8.15
N VAL A 43 16.41 -0.77 9.19
CA VAL A 43 14.98 -1.00 9.04
C VAL A 43 14.47 0.15 8.19
N SER A 44 14.21 -0.10 6.91
CA SER A 44 13.48 0.85 6.07
C SER A 44 12.05 0.91 6.59
N VAL A 45 11.75 1.93 7.39
CA VAL A 45 10.38 2.28 7.76
C VAL A 45 9.82 3.07 6.57
N LEU A 46 9.02 2.41 5.73
CA LEU A 46 8.19 3.12 4.76
C LEU A 46 7.04 3.75 5.54
N ALA A 47 7.03 5.07 5.65
CA ALA A 47 5.85 5.78 6.12
C ALA A 47 4.73 5.50 5.10
N ALA A 48 3.61 4.93 5.55
CA ALA A 48 2.43 4.82 4.70
C ALA A 48 1.98 6.24 4.36
N ASP A 49 2.11 6.61 3.08
CA ASP A 49 1.65 7.90 2.58
C ASP A 49 0.12 7.86 2.55
N ASN A 50 -0.52 8.49 3.53
CA ASN A 50 -1.97 8.43 3.75
C ASN A 50 -2.73 9.40 2.83
N VAL A 51 -2.23 9.59 1.59
CA VAL A 51 -2.82 10.49 0.61
C VAL A 51 -4.20 9.97 0.23
N SER A 52 -5.20 10.81 0.47
CA SER A 52 -6.58 10.56 0.06
C SER A 52 -7.13 11.78 -0.66
N TYR A 53 -7.82 11.53 -1.75
CA TYR A 53 -8.45 12.55 -2.59
C TYR A 53 -9.96 12.41 -2.48
N THR A 54 -10.64 13.54 -2.26
CA THR A 54 -12.11 13.59 -2.32
C THR A 54 -12.55 14.22 -3.62
N VAL A 55 -13.22 13.43 -4.46
CA VAL A 55 -13.70 13.81 -5.78
C VAL A 55 -15.20 14.01 -5.73
N THR A 56 -15.69 15.13 -6.26
CA THR A 56 -17.12 15.32 -6.50
C THR A 56 -17.47 14.70 -7.84
N MET A 57 -18.32 13.69 -7.83
CA MET A 57 -18.73 12.91 -8.98
C MET A 57 -20.12 13.31 -9.47
N ARG A 58 -20.34 13.09 -10.77
CA ARG A 58 -21.63 13.19 -11.44
C ARG A 58 -22.04 11.81 -11.95
N LYS A 59 -23.31 11.45 -11.76
CA LYS A 59 -23.91 10.20 -12.27
C LYS A 59 -24.71 10.50 -13.52
N GLU A 60 -24.43 9.78 -14.60
CA GLU A 60 -25.11 9.88 -15.89
C GLU A 60 -25.56 8.48 -16.32
N PRO A 61 -26.78 8.31 -16.86
CA PRO A 61 -27.23 7.03 -17.40
C PRO A 61 -26.38 6.65 -18.61
N ASN A 62 -26.10 5.36 -18.78
CA ASN A 62 -25.47 4.90 -20.00
C ASN A 62 -26.47 4.93 -21.17
N ASN A 63 -25.93 5.00 -22.38
CA ASN A 63 -26.68 5.07 -23.63
C ASN A 63 -27.55 3.82 -23.93
N THR A 64 -27.39 2.74 -23.18
CA THR A 64 -28.21 1.52 -23.31
C THR A 64 -29.45 1.54 -22.42
N THR A 65 -29.50 2.42 -21.41
CA THR A 65 -30.69 2.63 -20.58
C THR A 65 -31.68 3.51 -21.33
N TRP A 66 -32.42 2.91 -22.27
CA TRP A 66 -33.58 3.53 -22.93
C TRP A 66 -34.74 3.65 -21.93
N THR A 67 -34.62 4.55 -20.95
CA THR A 67 -35.84 5.14 -20.38
C THR A 67 -36.41 6.04 -21.45
N ASN A 68 -37.58 5.70 -21.98
CA ASN A 68 -38.38 6.61 -22.80
C ASN A 68 -38.30 7.99 -22.13
N GLU A 69 -37.66 8.96 -22.79
CA GLU A 69 -37.49 10.32 -22.29
C GLU A 69 -38.88 10.91 -22.12
N GLN A 70 -39.49 10.65 -20.97
CA GLN A 70 -40.70 11.29 -20.56
C GLN A 70 -40.25 12.70 -20.23
N GLU A 71 -40.53 13.64 -21.13
CA GLU A 71 -40.29 15.08 -20.93
C GLU A 71 -40.61 15.40 -19.48
N GLU A 72 -39.56 15.71 -18.69
CA GLU A 72 -39.78 16.07 -17.31
C GLU A 72 -40.72 17.28 -17.31
N PRO A 73 -41.84 17.22 -16.59
CA PRO A 73 -42.79 18.32 -16.58
C PRO A 73 -42.05 19.60 -16.17
N GLU A 74 -42.33 20.70 -16.87
CA GLU A 74 -41.71 22.01 -16.58
C GLU A 74 -41.78 22.29 -15.07
N GLY A 75 -40.62 22.23 -14.43
CA GLY A 75 -40.48 22.22 -12.99
C GLY A 75 -39.24 22.99 -12.55
N ARG A 76 -39.22 23.37 -11.28
CA ARG A 76 -38.05 24.03 -10.68
C ARG A 76 -36.89 23.03 -10.69
N ARG A 77 -35.87 23.28 -11.51
CA ARG A 77 -34.65 22.46 -11.54
C ARG A 77 -34.05 22.39 -10.13
N ILE A 78 -34.02 21.20 -9.57
CA ILE A 78 -33.26 20.92 -8.34
C ILE A 78 -31.84 20.59 -8.80
N PRO A 79 -30.81 21.26 -8.28
CA PRO A 79 -29.43 20.88 -8.58
C PRO A 79 -29.21 19.39 -8.25
N PRO A 80 -28.51 18.64 -9.10
CA PRO A 80 -28.16 17.25 -8.80
C PRO A 80 -27.44 17.19 -7.45
N LYS A 81 -27.85 16.25 -6.60
CA LYS A 81 -27.15 16.00 -5.33
C LYS A 81 -25.71 15.57 -5.64
N PRO A 82 -24.68 16.21 -5.07
CA PRO A 82 -23.30 15.81 -5.29
C PRO A 82 -23.07 14.39 -4.75
N ILE A 83 -22.33 13.58 -5.51
CA ILE A 83 -21.85 12.26 -5.10
C ILE A 83 -20.39 12.42 -4.72
N TYR A 84 -20.01 12.04 -3.51
CA TYR A 84 -18.61 12.13 -3.07
C TYR A 84 -17.94 10.78 -3.29
N CYS A 85 -16.77 10.80 -3.92
CA CYS A 85 -15.87 9.67 -4.03
C CYS A 85 -14.60 9.96 -3.24
N THR A 86 -14.13 9.00 -2.45
CA THR A 86 -12.82 9.05 -1.81
C THR A 86 -11.92 8.03 -2.49
N VAL A 87 -10.76 8.50 -2.95
CA VAL A 87 -9.72 7.68 -3.59
C VAL A 87 -8.48 7.72 -2.71
N SER A 88 -7.97 6.55 -2.34
CA SER A 88 -6.81 6.37 -1.47
C SER A 88 -6.03 5.13 -1.90
N HIS A 89 -4.83 4.93 -1.37
CA HIS A 89 -4.06 3.70 -1.65
C HIS A 89 -4.77 2.45 -1.12
N GLU A 90 -5.65 2.60 -0.12
CA GLU A 90 -6.44 1.52 0.46
C GLU A 90 -7.67 1.14 -0.38
N GLY A 91 -8.06 1.98 -1.34
CA GLY A 91 -9.21 1.71 -2.20
C GLY A 91 -10.03 2.94 -2.57
N ILE A 92 -11.15 2.64 -3.24
CA ILE A 92 -12.14 3.61 -3.71
C ILE A 92 -13.45 3.46 -2.92
N SER A 93 -14.00 4.59 -2.47
CA SER A 93 -15.31 4.62 -1.80
C SER A 93 -16.22 5.66 -2.44
N VAL A 94 -17.32 5.22 -3.07
CA VAL A 94 -18.29 6.11 -3.72
C VAL A 94 -19.58 6.17 -2.90
N ALA A 95 -19.90 7.37 -2.39
CA ALA A 95 -21.05 7.56 -1.51
C ALA A 95 -22.38 7.27 -2.22
N GLY A 96 -23.12 6.27 -1.73
CA GLY A 96 -24.43 5.91 -2.25
C GLY A 96 -24.39 5.13 -3.57
N LEU A 97 -23.23 4.63 -3.98
CA LEU A 97 -23.13 3.66 -5.06
C LEU A 97 -23.41 2.26 -4.52
N SER A 98 -24.45 1.61 -5.04
CA SER A 98 -24.80 0.22 -4.74
C SER A 98 -24.52 -0.75 -5.89
N GLU A 99 -24.24 -0.21 -7.07
CA GLU A 99 -23.98 -0.97 -8.29
C GLU A 99 -22.49 -1.35 -8.35
N GLU A 100 -22.20 -2.50 -8.92
CA GLU A 100 -20.85 -2.97 -9.14
C GLU A 100 -20.19 -2.15 -10.26
N ILE A 101 -18.94 -1.71 -10.01
CA ILE A 101 -18.13 -1.04 -11.01
C ILE A 101 -17.54 -2.12 -11.92
N ILE A 102 -17.84 -2.02 -13.20
CA ILE A 102 -17.36 -2.95 -14.23
C ILE A 102 -16.00 -2.48 -14.75
N THR A 103 -15.81 -1.16 -14.86
CA THR A 103 -14.61 -0.58 -15.46
C THR A 103 -14.25 0.74 -14.79
N TYR A 104 -12.96 0.93 -14.56
CA TYR A 104 -12.33 2.14 -14.06
C TYR A 104 -11.56 2.79 -15.21
N GLU A 105 -11.86 4.04 -15.52
CA GLU A 105 -11.24 4.75 -16.64
C GLU A 105 -10.56 6.03 -16.15
N VAL A 106 -9.41 6.34 -16.75
CA VAL A 106 -8.72 7.61 -16.60
C VAL A 106 -8.74 8.31 -17.94
N TRP A 107 -9.28 9.52 -17.95
CA TRP A 107 -9.39 10.39 -19.11
C TRP A 107 -8.50 11.62 -18.92
N ASN A 108 -8.11 12.25 -20.03
CA ASN A 108 -7.38 13.50 -20.00
C ASN A 108 -8.20 14.64 -19.36
N GLU A 109 -7.55 15.77 -19.08
CA GLU A 109 -8.17 16.95 -18.47
C GLU A 109 -9.40 17.50 -19.25
N THR A 110 -9.50 17.22 -20.55
CA THR A 110 -10.61 17.69 -21.39
C THR A 110 -11.76 16.68 -21.53
N SER A 111 -11.66 15.49 -20.94
CA SER A 111 -12.64 14.40 -21.10
C SER A 111 -12.80 13.89 -22.54
N GLU A 112 -11.81 14.12 -23.41
CA GLU A 112 -11.89 13.79 -24.84
C GLU A 112 -11.18 12.48 -25.18
N ILE A 113 -10.16 12.11 -24.40
CA ILE A 113 -9.31 10.94 -24.65
C ILE A 113 -9.25 10.07 -23.40
N CYS A 114 -9.70 8.82 -23.53
CA CYS A 114 -9.47 7.78 -22.54
C CYS A 114 -7.99 7.37 -22.59
N LEU A 115 -7.25 7.67 -21.53
CA LEU A 115 -5.82 7.38 -21.41
C LEU A 115 -5.58 5.94 -20.99
N ALA A 116 -6.44 5.41 -20.11
CA ALA A 116 -6.36 4.05 -19.61
C ALA A 116 -7.72 3.56 -19.11
N SER A 117 -7.92 2.23 -19.15
CA SER A 117 -9.14 1.54 -18.74
C SER A 117 -8.78 0.22 -18.08
N PHE A 118 -9.40 -0.07 -16.93
CA PHE A 118 -9.06 -1.19 -16.05
C PHE A 118 -10.32 -1.89 -15.56
N ASN A 119 -10.24 -3.20 -15.35
CA ASN A 119 -11.32 -3.97 -14.72
C ASN A 119 -11.04 -4.26 -13.23
N GLU A 120 -9.81 -4.01 -12.76
CA GLU A 120 -9.38 -4.26 -11.40
C GLU A 120 -9.06 -2.94 -10.70
N GLU A 121 -9.60 -2.73 -9.49
CA GLU A 121 -9.45 -1.47 -8.74
C GLU A 121 -7.97 -1.17 -8.44
N GLN A 122 -7.19 -2.18 -8.06
CA GLN A 122 -5.79 -1.98 -7.67
C GLN A 122 -4.91 -1.52 -8.85
N GLU A 123 -5.13 -2.05 -10.06
CA GLU A 123 -4.38 -1.64 -11.24
C GLU A 123 -4.66 -0.18 -11.62
N PHE A 124 -5.92 0.24 -11.48
CA PHE A 124 -6.31 1.63 -11.65
C PHE A 124 -5.63 2.55 -10.62
N LEU A 125 -5.61 2.17 -9.33
CA LEU A 125 -4.98 2.96 -8.29
C LEU A 125 -3.47 3.07 -8.54
N ASP A 126 -2.80 1.96 -8.82
CA ASP A 126 -1.37 1.92 -9.12
C ASP A 126 -1.05 2.81 -10.33
N PHE A 127 -1.88 2.80 -11.37
CA PHE A 127 -1.70 3.70 -12.51
C PHE A 127 -1.90 5.17 -12.12
N LEU A 128 -3.00 5.50 -11.43
CA LEU A 128 -3.39 6.86 -11.08
C LEU A 128 -2.37 7.55 -10.15
N PHE A 129 -1.91 6.85 -9.10
CA PHE A 129 -0.93 7.41 -8.15
C PHE A 129 0.49 7.52 -8.73
N ASN A 130 0.75 6.90 -9.89
CA ASN A 130 1.98 7.11 -10.65
C ASN A 130 1.89 8.30 -11.64
N GLN A 131 0.74 8.98 -11.71
CA GLN A 131 0.57 10.19 -12.52
C GLN A 131 0.78 11.46 -11.69
N SER A 132 0.80 12.59 -12.38
CA SER A 132 0.76 13.94 -11.77
C SER A 132 -0.04 14.88 -12.66
N GLY A 133 -0.92 15.68 -12.08
CA GLY A 133 -1.75 16.65 -12.81
C GLY A 133 -3.24 16.39 -12.71
N GLU A 134 -4.00 17.02 -13.59
CA GLU A 134 -5.47 16.98 -13.61
C GLU A 134 -5.97 15.89 -14.56
N PHE A 135 -6.87 15.05 -14.07
CA PHE A 135 -7.49 13.98 -14.84
C PHE A 135 -8.99 13.93 -14.55
N GLN A 136 -9.76 13.39 -15.48
CA GLN A 136 -11.08 12.90 -15.17
C GLN A 136 -10.99 11.39 -14.89
N ILE A 137 -11.62 10.95 -13.81
CA ILE A 137 -11.85 9.53 -13.53
C ILE A 137 -13.31 9.19 -13.79
N ALA A 138 -13.56 8.02 -14.35
CA ALA A 138 -14.90 7.53 -14.62
C ALA A 138 -15.05 6.06 -14.17
N PHE A 139 -16.16 5.77 -13.52
CA PHE A 139 -16.54 4.43 -13.09
C PHE A 139 -17.79 4.01 -13.86
N VAL A 140 -17.62 2.99 -14.70
CA VAL A 140 -18.69 2.46 -15.54
C VAL A 140 -19.34 1.30 -14.80
N THR A 141 -20.65 1.38 -14.66
CA THR A 141 -21.51 0.33 -14.10
C THR A 141 -22.45 -0.19 -15.19
N GLU A 142 -23.29 -1.17 -14.86
CA GLU A 142 -24.26 -1.73 -15.81
C GLU A 142 -25.24 -0.67 -16.35
N ASN A 143 -25.63 0.33 -15.55
CA ASN A 143 -26.66 1.29 -15.92
C ASN A 143 -26.17 2.74 -16.00
N TYR A 144 -25.02 3.05 -15.39
CA TYR A 144 -24.55 4.42 -15.24
C TYR A 144 -23.04 4.55 -15.45
N CYS A 145 -22.64 5.74 -15.89
CA CYS A 145 -21.28 6.22 -15.77
C CYS A 145 -21.22 7.27 -14.64
N ILE A 146 -20.25 7.14 -13.75
CA ILE A 146 -20.06 8.06 -12.63
C ILE A 146 -18.67 8.65 -12.76
N SER A 147 -18.56 9.96 -12.99
CA SER A 147 -17.28 10.59 -13.30
C SER A 147 -17.05 11.90 -12.57
N GLY A 148 -15.78 12.27 -12.38
CA GLY A 148 -15.37 13.49 -11.70
C GLY A 148 -13.89 13.80 -11.96
N TYR A 149 -13.47 15.01 -11.61
CA TYR A 149 -12.11 15.49 -11.84
C TYR A 149 -11.26 15.39 -10.58
N ILE A 150 -10.03 14.90 -10.74
CA ILE A 150 -9.05 14.71 -9.67
C ILE A 150 -7.73 15.36 -10.06
N SER A 151 -7.09 15.98 -9.07
CA SER A 151 -5.75 16.57 -9.16
C SER A 151 -4.83 15.70 -8.31
N ILE A 152 -3.89 14.99 -8.96
CA ILE A 152 -2.89 14.14 -8.31
C ILE A 152 -1.58 14.90 -8.14
#